data_AF-A0A7T7RFW7-F1
#
_entry.id   AF-A0A7T7RFW7-F1
#
_cell.length_a   1.000
_cell.length_b   1.000
_cell.length_c   1.000
_cell.angle_alpha   90.00
_cell.angle_beta   90.00
_cell.angle_gamma   90.00
#
_symmetry.space_group_name_H-M   'P 1'
#
loop_
_entity.id
_entity.type
_entity.pdbx_description
1 polymer ?
#
loop_
_entity_poly.entity_id
_entity_poly.type
_entity_poly.pdbx_seq_one_letter_code
_entity_poly.pdbx_strand_id
1 'polypeptide(L)'
;MPTEYTITDVTEDAERGLWHVLYKAPSGDVRAHVFPKNTLAWRAAEYGIDPADIDTLLDVVLHEPFTPHPDDPVNGGEDPAAAAGLTSAAPFARGRVQAGDRVPTTLYTAESTEKAREAHLLRIEHAKANRARVVAPKGKKDPLDRIRGVVLDPAGIAELAARVEGHRRRLRGDDTPEQPSVTTYDPTAAERTRTMRGDRTGRESP
;
A
#
# COMPACT_ATOMS: atom_id res chain seq x y z
N MET A 1 -22.64 8.21 -15.94
CA MET A 1 -21.46 8.26 -16.82
C MET A 1 -20.27 8.72 -15.98
N PRO A 2 -19.10 8.07 -16.08
CA PRO A 2 -17.93 8.43 -15.30
C PRO A 2 -17.40 9.80 -15.74
N THR A 3 -16.76 10.53 -14.83
CA THR A 3 -16.08 11.79 -15.17
C THR A 3 -14.80 11.45 -15.95
N GLU A 4 -14.69 11.92 -17.18
CA GLU A 4 -13.47 11.73 -17.98
C GLU A 4 -12.45 12.84 -17.68
N TYR A 5 -11.28 12.46 -17.17
CA TYR A 5 -10.16 13.35 -16.90
C TYR A 5 -9.09 13.15 -17.97
N THR A 6 -8.71 14.21 -18.67
CA THR A 6 -7.60 14.14 -19.64
C THR A 6 -6.29 14.54 -18.98
N ILE A 7 -5.27 13.70 -19.08
CA ILE A 7 -3.93 14.03 -18.59
C ILE A 7 -3.35 15.16 -19.44
N THR A 8 -2.91 16.23 -18.78
CA THR A 8 -2.36 17.42 -19.44
C THR A 8 -0.86 17.54 -19.27
N ASP A 9 -0.31 17.12 -18.14
CA ASP A 9 1.13 17.19 -17.87
C ASP A 9 1.54 16.18 -16.79
N VAL A 10 2.82 15.83 -16.78
CA VAL A 10 3.45 15.00 -15.75
C VAL A 10 4.78 15.61 -15.39
N THR A 11 4.95 16.04 -14.14
CA THR A 11 6.21 16.59 -13.65
C THR A 11 6.80 15.75 -12.52
N GLU A 12 8.11 15.86 -12.35
CA GLU A 12 8.87 15.21 -11.30
C GLU A 12 9.28 16.26 -10.26
N ASP A 13 9.05 15.95 -8.98
CA ASP A 13 9.73 16.59 -7.86
C ASP A 13 10.86 15.64 -7.42
N ALA A 14 12.05 15.84 -8.00
CA ALA A 14 13.20 14.98 -7.76
C ALA A 14 13.74 15.07 -6.33
N GLU A 15 13.59 16.23 -5.68
CA GLU A 15 14.05 16.44 -4.30
C GLU A 15 13.24 15.60 -3.31
N ARG A 16 11.91 15.54 -3.51
CA ARG A 16 11.01 14.77 -2.65
C ARG A 16 10.73 13.37 -3.15
N GLY A 17 11.22 13.03 -4.35
CA GLY A 17 10.93 11.76 -5.00
C GLY A 17 9.44 11.56 -5.26
N LEU A 18 8.76 12.57 -5.82
CA LEU A 18 7.33 12.53 -6.15
C LEU A 18 7.08 12.69 -7.65
N TRP A 19 6.02 12.06 -8.12
CA TRP A 19 5.37 12.34 -9.40
C TRP A 19 4.16 13.24 -9.19
N HIS A 20 3.96 14.19 -10.10
CA HIS A 20 2.78 15.04 -10.19
C HIS A 20 2.11 14.80 -11.53
N VAL A 21 0.91 14.22 -11.52
CA VAL A 21 0.11 14.02 -12.72
C VAL A 21 -1.02 15.02 -12.72
N LEU A 22 -0.97 15.97 -13.66
CA LEU A 22 -2.03 16.96 -13.84
C LEU A 22 -3.06 16.43 -14.84
N TYR A 23 -4.33 16.51 -14.48
CA TYR A 23 -5.43 16.18 -15.37
C TYR A 23 -6.55 17.20 -15.30
N LYS A 24 -7.19 17.41 -16.44
CA LYS A 24 -8.26 18.38 -16.66
C LYS A 24 -9.60 17.68 -16.75
N ALA A 25 -10.55 18.11 -15.93
CA ALA A 25 -11.93 17.66 -15.96
C ALA A 25 -12.70 18.27 -17.15
N PRO A 26 -13.90 17.77 -17.51
CA PRO A 26 -14.70 18.34 -18.59
C PRO A 26 -15.16 19.78 -18.31
N SER A 27 -15.32 20.15 -17.03
CA SER A 27 -15.62 21.52 -16.59
C SER A 27 -14.50 22.52 -16.91
N GLY A 28 -13.29 22.02 -17.17
CA GLY A 28 -12.09 22.82 -17.35
C GLY A 28 -11.20 22.86 -16.11
N ASP A 29 -11.68 22.39 -14.96
CA ASP A 29 -10.92 22.35 -13.71
C ASP A 29 -9.68 21.46 -13.85
N VAL A 30 -8.56 21.94 -13.32
CA VAL A 30 -7.30 21.19 -13.26
C VAL A 30 -7.13 20.60 -11.87
N ARG A 31 -6.79 19.32 -11.81
CA ARG A 31 -6.47 18.58 -10.59
C ARG A 31 -5.10 17.96 -10.71
N ALA A 32 -4.46 17.73 -9.56
CA ALA A 32 -3.19 17.04 -9.47
C ALA A 32 -3.37 15.76 -8.64
N HIS A 33 -2.84 14.65 -9.15
CA HIS A 33 -2.55 13.46 -8.35
C HIS A 33 -1.05 13.41 -8.08
N VAL A 34 -0.68 13.35 -6.81
CA VAL A 34 0.72 13.38 -6.37
C VAL A 34 1.01 12.09 -5.64
N PHE A 35 2.03 11.36 -6.08
CA PHE A 35 2.41 10.09 -5.46
C PHE A 35 3.93 9.88 -5.46
N PRO A 36 4.50 9.17 -4.47
CA PRO A 36 5.91 8.82 -4.45
C PRO A 36 6.39 8.05 -5.67
N LYS A 37 7.65 8.26 -6.10
CA LYS A 37 8.24 7.53 -7.24
C LYS A 37 8.30 6.02 -7.01
N ASN A 38 8.38 5.57 -5.76
CA ASN A 38 8.38 4.15 -5.41
C ASN A 38 6.97 3.52 -5.36
N THR A 39 5.88 4.28 -5.59
CA THR A 39 4.52 3.74 -5.57
C THR A 39 4.33 2.60 -6.58
N LEU A 40 4.95 2.68 -7.76
CA LEU A 40 4.86 1.59 -8.75
C LEU A 40 5.49 0.28 -8.24
N ALA A 41 6.64 0.37 -7.55
CA ALA A 41 7.27 -0.79 -6.92
C ALA A 41 6.41 -1.39 -5.80
N TRP A 42 5.73 -0.55 -5.01
CA TRP A 42 4.75 -1.01 -4.02
C TRP A 42 3.56 -1.73 -4.66
N ARG A 43 2.95 -1.17 -5.71
CA ARG A 43 1.82 -1.82 -6.39
C ARG A 43 2.22 -3.15 -7.05
N ALA A 44 3.44 -3.22 -7.60
CA ALA A 44 4.01 -4.49 -8.08
C ALA A 44 4.14 -5.52 -6.94
N ALA A 45 4.68 -5.11 -5.79
CA ALA A 45 4.86 -5.97 -4.63
C ALA A 45 3.55 -6.43 -3.97
N GLU A 46 2.59 -5.52 -3.80
CA GLU A 46 1.31 -5.78 -3.12
C GLU A 46 0.39 -6.69 -3.92
N TYR A 47 0.38 -6.52 -5.23
CA TYR A 47 -0.56 -7.21 -6.12
C TYR A 47 0.14 -8.22 -7.04
N GLY A 48 1.46 -8.42 -6.94
CA GLY A 48 2.20 -9.33 -7.80
C GLY A 48 2.04 -8.98 -9.29
N ILE A 49 1.99 -7.68 -9.61
CA ILE A 49 1.96 -7.19 -10.99
C ILE A 49 3.39 -7.20 -11.51
N ASP A 50 3.60 -7.62 -12.76
CA ASP A 50 4.92 -7.62 -13.39
C ASP A 50 5.52 -6.20 -13.33
N PRO A 51 6.73 -6.01 -12.76
CA PRO A 51 7.36 -4.70 -12.72
C PRO A 51 7.66 -4.09 -14.10
N ALA A 52 7.68 -4.89 -15.16
CA ALA A 52 7.79 -4.39 -16.54
C ALA A 52 6.44 -3.91 -17.12
N ASP A 53 5.31 -4.31 -16.52
CA ASP A 53 3.97 -3.86 -16.91
C ASP A 53 3.62 -2.51 -16.27
N ILE A 54 4.36 -1.48 -16.69
CA ILE A 54 4.19 -0.11 -16.19
C ILE A 54 2.81 0.45 -16.49
N ASP A 55 2.17 0.04 -17.59
CA ASP A 55 0.83 0.50 -17.96
C ASP A 55 -0.23 0.00 -16.96
N THR A 56 -0.20 -1.28 -16.58
CA THR A 56 -1.10 -1.79 -15.53
C THR A 56 -0.83 -1.12 -14.18
N LEU A 57 0.44 -0.91 -13.81
CA LEU A 57 0.79 -0.23 -12.56
C LEU A 57 0.29 1.23 -12.55
N LEU A 58 0.42 1.95 -13.66
CA LEU A 58 -0.12 3.30 -13.82
C LEU A 58 -1.65 3.32 -13.80
N ASP A 59 -2.32 2.36 -14.45
CA ASP A 59 -3.78 2.27 -14.43
C ASP A 59 -4.31 2.11 -12.99
N VAL A 60 -3.66 1.26 -12.19
CA VAL A 60 -3.95 1.12 -10.76
C VAL A 60 -3.75 2.44 -10.02
N VAL A 61 -2.57 3.04 -10.09
CA VAL A 61 -2.24 4.26 -9.33
C VAL A 61 -3.13 5.44 -9.67
N LEU A 62 -3.49 5.60 -10.94
CA LEU A 62 -4.30 6.74 -11.42
C LEU A 62 -5.79 6.59 -11.09
N HIS A 63 -6.30 5.37 -10.92
CA HIS A 63 -7.72 5.13 -10.65
C HIS A 63 -8.03 4.79 -9.19
N GLU A 64 -7.03 4.39 -8.40
CA GLU A 64 -7.19 4.03 -6.99
C GLU A 64 -7.90 5.09 -6.13
N PRO A 65 -7.61 6.41 -6.24
CA PRO A 65 -8.32 7.44 -5.45
C PRO A 65 -9.83 7.48 -5.69
N PHE A 66 -10.31 6.90 -6.80
CA PHE A 66 -11.72 6.86 -7.15
C PHE A 66 -12.39 5.53 -6.78
N THR A 67 -11.63 4.53 -6.32
CA THR A 67 -12.18 3.23 -5.93
C THR A 67 -13.09 3.34 -4.70
N PRO A 68 -14.13 2.51 -4.57
CA PRO A 68 -14.88 2.42 -3.32
C PRO A 68 -13.95 1.87 -2.23
N HIS A 69 -13.91 2.55 -1.08
CA HIS A 69 -13.18 2.04 0.07
C HIS A 69 -13.99 0.90 0.70
N PRO A 70 -13.38 -0.27 0.99
CA PRO A 70 -14.11 -1.47 1.46
C PRO A 70 -14.80 -1.26 2.81
N ASP A 71 -14.28 -0.35 3.64
CA ASP A 71 -14.87 0.00 4.94
C ASP A 71 -15.82 1.21 4.91
N ASP A 72 -16.08 1.82 3.75
CA ASP A 72 -16.91 3.03 3.70
C ASP A 72 -18.40 2.70 3.89
N PRO A 73 -19.03 3.10 5.01
CA PRO A 73 -20.44 2.82 5.27
C PRO A 73 -21.38 3.59 4.32
N VAL A 74 -20.92 4.68 3.69
CA VAL A 74 -21.72 5.48 2.75
C VAL A 74 -21.90 4.75 1.42
N ASN A 75 -20.89 3.97 1.00
CA ASN A 75 -21.01 3.07 -0.15
C ASN A 75 -21.67 1.72 0.21
N GLY A 76 -22.29 1.64 1.40
CA GLY A 76 -22.71 0.43 2.13
C GLY A 76 -23.70 -0.51 1.44
N GLY A 77 -23.32 -1.08 0.30
CA GLY A 77 -24.08 -2.14 -0.36
C GLY A 77 -23.33 -2.91 -1.45
N GLU A 78 -22.47 -2.27 -2.24
CA GLU A 78 -21.94 -2.92 -3.45
C GLU A 78 -20.45 -2.64 -3.66
N ASP A 79 -19.61 -3.22 -2.80
CA ASP A 79 -18.20 -3.41 -3.17
C ASP A 79 -18.16 -4.40 -4.36
N PRO A 80 -17.56 -4.02 -5.51
CA PRO A 80 -17.58 -4.86 -6.71
C PRO A 80 -16.84 -6.19 -6.53
N ALA A 81 -15.87 -6.26 -5.62
CA ALA A 81 -15.22 -7.52 -5.29
C ALA A 81 -16.17 -8.43 -4.49
N ALA A 82 -16.90 -7.89 -3.52
CA ALA A 82 -17.90 -8.66 -2.78
C ALA A 82 -19.06 -9.12 -3.69
N ALA A 83 -19.53 -8.27 -4.61
CA ALA A 83 -20.53 -8.63 -5.61
C ALA A 83 -20.06 -9.76 -6.55
N ALA A 84 -18.76 -9.83 -6.82
CA ALA A 84 -18.12 -10.93 -7.56
C ALA A 84 -17.80 -12.17 -6.70
N GLY A 85 -18.23 -12.20 -5.43
CA GLY A 85 -17.99 -13.32 -4.51
C GLY A 85 -16.58 -13.34 -3.89
N LEU A 86 -15.74 -12.34 -4.17
CA LEU A 86 -14.41 -12.19 -3.56
C LEU A 86 -14.56 -11.58 -2.16
N THR A 87 -14.88 -12.46 -1.22
CA THR A 87 -14.92 -12.16 0.21
C THR A 87 -13.82 -12.91 0.95
N SER A 88 -13.46 -12.42 2.13
CA SER A 88 -12.49 -13.04 3.05
C SER A 88 -13.01 -12.94 4.48
N ALA A 89 -12.50 -13.78 5.39
CA ALA A 89 -12.83 -13.66 6.81
C ALA A 89 -12.18 -12.39 7.39
N ALA A 90 -12.94 -11.62 8.18
CA ALA A 90 -12.42 -10.45 8.87
C ALA A 90 -11.41 -10.86 9.97
N PRO A 91 -10.18 -10.33 9.98
CA PRO A 91 -9.15 -10.73 10.94
C PRO A 91 -9.43 -10.24 12.37
N PHE A 92 -10.23 -9.18 12.52
CA PHE A 92 -10.61 -8.61 13.80
C PHE A 92 -11.98 -7.93 13.71
N ALA A 93 -12.64 -7.77 14.86
CA ALA A 93 -13.90 -7.05 14.94
C ALA A 93 -13.68 -5.55 14.72
N ARG A 94 -14.52 -4.90 13.91
CA ARG A 94 -14.50 -3.45 13.65
C ARG A 94 -15.90 -2.93 13.36
N GLY A 95 -16.37 -1.98 14.17
CA GLY A 95 -17.71 -1.42 14.03
C GLY A 95 -18.78 -2.50 14.20
N ARG A 96 -19.51 -2.83 13.11
CA ARG A 96 -20.54 -3.88 13.09
C ARG A 96 -20.03 -5.24 12.62
N VAL A 97 -18.80 -5.32 12.12
CA VAL A 97 -18.17 -6.56 11.64
C VAL A 97 -17.52 -7.28 12.82
N GLN A 98 -17.82 -8.56 13.02
CA GLN A 98 -17.15 -9.44 13.98
C GLN A 98 -15.94 -10.13 13.33
N ALA A 99 -15.00 -10.59 14.15
CA ALA A 99 -13.91 -11.42 13.66
C ALA A 99 -14.49 -12.72 13.05
N GLY A 100 -14.03 -13.08 11.86
CA GLY A 100 -14.54 -14.23 11.09
C GLY A 100 -15.69 -13.90 10.14
N ASP A 101 -16.36 -12.76 10.27
CA ASP A 101 -17.41 -12.35 9.32
C ASP A 101 -16.86 -12.24 7.90
N ARG A 102 -17.70 -12.53 6.90
CA ARG A 102 -17.31 -12.38 5.48
C ARG A 102 -17.37 -10.91 5.08
N VAL A 103 -16.21 -10.36 4.75
CA VAL A 103 -16.04 -8.98 4.27
C VAL A 103 -15.46 -8.97 2.86
N PRO A 104 -15.58 -7.88 2.08
CA PRO A 104 -14.91 -7.77 0.80
C PRO A 104 -13.40 -8.07 0.92
N THR A 105 -12.86 -8.84 -0.02
CA THR A 105 -11.43 -9.16 -0.04
C THR A 105 -10.59 -7.89 -0.26
N THR A 106 -9.61 -7.67 0.61
CA THR A 106 -8.65 -6.56 0.54
C THR A 106 -7.23 -7.11 0.44
N LEU A 107 -6.23 -6.22 0.31
CA LEU A 107 -4.82 -6.60 0.34
C LEU A 107 -4.46 -7.45 1.58
N TYR A 108 -4.99 -7.08 2.75
CA TYR A 108 -4.61 -7.68 4.03
C TYR A 108 -5.51 -8.84 4.47
N THR A 109 -6.69 -8.99 3.87
CA THR A 109 -7.62 -10.09 4.20
C THR A 109 -7.57 -11.23 3.20
N ALA A 110 -7.04 -11.01 1.99
CA ALA A 110 -6.94 -12.04 0.97
C ALA A 110 -6.11 -13.25 1.42
N GLU A 111 -6.46 -14.43 0.90
CA GLU A 111 -5.71 -15.67 1.12
C GLU A 111 -4.37 -15.68 0.36
N SER A 112 -4.35 -15.10 -0.85
CA SER A 112 -3.17 -15.01 -1.72
C SER A 112 -3.02 -13.63 -2.36
N THR A 113 -1.85 -13.33 -2.92
CA THR A 113 -1.59 -12.08 -3.66
C THR A 113 -2.45 -11.97 -4.92
N GLU A 114 -2.70 -13.08 -5.59
CA GLU A 114 -3.57 -13.15 -6.77
C GLU A 114 -5.01 -12.75 -6.42
N LYS A 115 -5.54 -13.23 -5.28
CA LYS A 115 -6.88 -12.86 -4.82
C LYS A 115 -6.98 -11.40 -4.40
N ALA A 116 -5.92 -10.85 -3.80
CA ALA A 116 -5.83 -9.42 -3.51
C ALA A 116 -5.86 -8.59 -4.81
N ARG A 117 -5.06 -8.99 -5.81
CA ARG A 117 -5.00 -8.36 -7.13
C ARG A 117 -6.35 -8.41 -7.83
N GLU A 118 -6.98 -9.58 -7.91
CA GLU A 118 -8.30 -9.77 -8.54
C GLU A 118 -9.35 -8.83 -7.93
N ALA A 119 -9.44 -8.81 -6.60
CA ALA A 119 -10.38 -7.94 -5.89
C ALA A 119 -10.08 -6.44 -6.10
N HIS A 120 -8.80 -6.06 -6.18
CA HIS A 120 -8.41 -4.67 -6.41
C HIS A 120 -8.71 -4.23 -7.85
N LEU A 121 -8.39 -5.05 -8.85
CA LEU A 121 -8.66 -4.75 -10.26
C LEU A 121 -10.16 -4.63 -10.54
N LEU A 122 -11.02 -5.43 -9.89
CA LEU A 122 -12.47 -5.23 -9.98
C LEU A 122 -12.93 -3.86 -9.47
N ARG A 123 -12.30 -3.35 -8.41
CA ARG A 123 -12.59 -2.00 -7.90
C ARG A 123 -12.11 -0.91 -8.85
N ILE A 124 -10.96 -1.10 -9.49
CA ILE A 124 -10.43 -0.19 -10.51
C ILE A 124 -11.35 -0.14 -11.73
N GLU A 125 -11.77 -1.29 -12.25
CA GLU A 125 -12.72 -1.35 -13.37
C GLU A 125 -14.07 -0.73 -13.03
N HIS A 126 -14.58 -0.99 -11.81
CA HIS A 126 -15.79 -0.34 -11.33
C HIS A 126 -15.62 1.18 -11.22
N ALA A 127 -14.48 1.68 -10.76
CA ALA A 127 -14.20 3.12 -10.70
C ALA A 127 -14.16 3.75 -12.10
N LYS A 128 -13.53 3.08 -13.07
CA LYS A 128 -13.48 3.49 -14.48
C LYS A 128 -14.86 3.57 -15.10
N ALA A 129 -15.71 2.58 -14.84
CA ALA A 129 -17.06 2.51 -15.38
C ALA A 129 -18.02 3.53 -14.74
N ASN A 130 -17.89 3.80 -13.45
CA ASN A 130 -18.93 4.49 -12.68
C ASN A 130 -18.54 5.86 -12.12
N ARG A 131 -17.24 6.13 -11.91
CA ARG A 131 -16.78 7.31 -11.15
C ARG A 131 -15.87 8.21 -11.98
N ALA A 132 -14.71 7.71 -12.38
CA ALA A 132 -13.70 8.50 -13.06
C ALA A 132 -12.90 7.64 -14.05
N ARG A 133 -12.66 8.18 -15.24
CA ARG A 133 -11.79 7.58 -16.25
C ARG A 133 -10.68 8.57 -16.58
N VAL A 134 -9.43 8.19 -16.34
CA VAL A 134 -8.27 8.99 -16.68
C VAL A 134 -7.78 8.55 -18.07
N VAL A 135 -7.62 9.50 -18.99
CA VAL A 135 -7.25 9.22 -20.39
C VAL A 135 -6.08 10.07 -20.85
N ALA A 136 -5.26 9.50 -21.74
CA ALA A 136 -4.21 10.24 -22.43
C ALA A 136 -4.81 11.29 -23.40
N PRO A 137 -4.11 12.41 -23.66
CA PRO A 137 -4.59 13.42 -24.59
C PRO A 137 -4.59 12.90 -26.03
N LYS A 138 -5.71 13.06 -26.73
CA LYS A 138 -5.85 12.63 -28.14
C LYS A 138 -4.94 13.44 -29.07
N GLY A 139 -4.26 12.76 -29.99
CA GLY A 139 -3.45 13.38 -31.05
C GLY A 139 -2.21 14.12 -30.56
N LYS A 140 -1.80 13.90 -29.30
CA LYS A 140 -0.60 14.50 -28.69
C LYS A 140 0.26 13.39 -28.10
N LYS A 141 1.52 13.70 -27.83
CA LYS A 141 2.40 12.82 -27.05
C LYS A 141 1.77 12.60 -25.67
N ASP A 142 1.77 11.36 -25.19
CA ASP A 142 1.26 11.03 -23.87
C ASP A 142 2.23 11.53 -22.79
N PRO A 143 1.80 12.43 -21.88
CA PRO A 143 2.65 12.89 -20.78
C PRO A 143 3.16 11.76 -19.87
N LEU A 144 2.44 10.63 -19.78
CA LEU A 144 2.84 9.47 -18.98
C LEU A 144 4.09 8.76 -19.51
N ASP A 145 4.53 9.03 -20.74
CA ASP A 145 5.77 8.48 -21.29
C ASP A 145 6.99 8.80 -20.41
N ARG A 146 6.93 9.89 -19.62
CA ARG A 146 7.96 10.23 -18.63
C ARG A 146 8.10 9.17 -17.53
N ILE A 147 6.99 8.57 -17.11
CA ILE A 147 6.96 7.54 -16.07
C ILE A 147 7.20 6.16 -16.67
N ARG A 148 6.73 5.90 -17.90
CA ARG A 148 6.95 4.61 -18.60
C ARG A 148 8.43 4.27 -18.81
N GLY A 149 9.30 5.28 -18.85
CA GLY A 149 10.75 5.08 -18.94
C GLY A 149 11.43 4.63 -17.63
N VAL A 150 10.69 4.53 -16.51
CA VAL A 150 11.24 4.11 -15.23
C VAL A 150 11.49 2.61 -15.23
N VAL A 151 12.72 2.22 -14.89
CA VAL A 151 13.08 0.82 -14.63
C VAL A 151 12.96 0.57 -13.13
N LEU A 152 12.11 -0.38 -12.74
CA LEU A 152 11.94 -0.77 -11.34
C LEU A 152 12.95 -1.87 -10.99
N ASP A 153 13.52 -1.79 -9.79
CA ASP A 153 14.47 -2.80 -9.27
C ASP A 153 13.74 -4.07 -8.80
N PRO A 154 13.92 -5.23 -9.45
CA PRO A 154 13.26 -6.46 -9.05
C PRO A 154 13.64 -6.94 -7.64
N ALA A 155 14.87 -6.69 -7.20
CA ALA A 155 15.32 -7.11 -5.87
C ALA A 155 14.59 -6.32 -4.77
N GLY A 156 14.53 -4.99 -4.91
CA GLY A 156 13.74 -4.14 -4.03
C GLY A 156 12.25 -4.51 -4.00
N ILE A 157 11.65 -4.90 -5.12
CA ILE A 157 10.25 -5.34 -5.17
C ILE A 157 10.06 -6.66 -4.41
N ALA A 158 10.99 -7.61 -4.54
CA ALA A 158 10.94 -8.85 -3.78
C ALA A 158 11.01 -8.61 -2.27
N GLU A 159 11.84 -7.66 -1.82
CA GLU A 159 11.87 -7.25 -0.41
C GLU A 159 10.54 -6.62 0.04
N LEU A 160 9.96 -5.74 -0.77
CA LEU A 160 8.64 -5.16 -0.49
C LEU A 160 7.56 -6.23 -0.41
N ALA A 161 7.56 -7.20 -1.33
CA ALA A 161 6.60 -8.29 -1.35
C ALA A 161 6.73 -9.16 -0.09
N ALA A 162 7.96 -9.45 0.35
CA ALA A 162 8.20 -10.16 1.61
C ALA A 162 7.67 -9.38 2.83
N ARG A 163 7.78 -8.05 2.84
CA ARG A 163 7.21 -7.19 3.90
C ARG A 163 5.68 -7.22 3.88
N VAL A 164 5.06 -7.13 2.71
CA VAL A 164 3.61 -7.23 2.56
C VAL A 164 3.12 -8.58 3.08
N GLU A 165 3.76 -9.68 2.69
CA GLU A 165 3.37 -11.01 3.14
C GLU A 165 3.57 -11.20 4.65
N GLY A 166 4.67 -10.73 5.22
CA GLY A 166 4.87 -10.74 6.68
C GLY A 166 3.78 -9.98 7.42
N HIS A 167 3.32 -8.84 6.88
CA HIS A 167 2.21 -8.09 7.47
C HIS A 167 0.88 -8.86 7.38
N ARG A 168 0.60 -9.51 6.23
CA ARG A 168 -0.60 -10.33 6.05
C ARG A 168 -0.64 -11.50 7.03
N ARG A 169 0.46 -12.25 7.17
CA ARG A 169 0.56 -13.35 8.14
C ARG A 169 0.32 -12.88 9.56
N ARG A 170 0.92 -11.76 9.96
CA ARG A 170 0.71 -11.18 11.30
C ARG A 170 -0.76 -10.81 11.53
N LEU A 171 -1.44 -10.23 10.54
CA LEU A 171 -2.85 -9.87 10.67
C LEU A 171 -3.80 -11.07 10.71
N ARG A 172 -3.45 -12.18 10.03
CA ARG A 172 -4.20 -13.43 10.11
C ARG A 172 -3.92 -14.25 11.38
N GLY A 173 -2.89 -13.87 12.14
CA GLY A 173 -2.44 -14.65 13.29
C GLY A 173 -1.65 -15.91 12.91
N ASP A 174 -1.20 -16.01 11.65
CA ASP A 174 -0.38 -17.14 11.17
C ASP A 174 1.02 -17.10 11.79
N ASP A 175 1.55 -15.89 12.02
CA ASP A 175 2.77 -15.70 12.78
C ASP A 175 2.43 -15.97 14.25
N THR A 176 2.78 -17.16 14.73
CA THR A 176 2.87 -17.39 16.17
C THR A 176 3.87 -16.35 16.69
N PRO A 177 3.52 -15.50 17.67
CA PRO A 177 4.49 -14.56 18.21
C PRO A 177 5.67 -15.40 18.64
N GLU A 178 6.82 -15.19 17.98
CA GLU A 178 8.08 -15.77 18.42
C GLU A 178 8.17 -15.34 19.87
N GLN A 179 7.97 -16.29 20.79
CA GLN A 179 7.96 -15.96 22.22
C GLN A 179 9.24 -15.17 22.42
N PRO A 180 9.17 -13.93 22.96
CA PRO A 180 10.37 -13.14 23.16
C PRO A 180 11.30 -14.08 23.89
N SER A 181 12.44 -14.40 23.25
CA SER A 181 13.39 -15.33 23.81
C SER A 181 13.63 -14.79 25.20
N VAL A 182 13.18 -15.55 26.21
CA VAL A 182 13.40 -15.18 27.59
C VAL A 182 14.90 -15.16 27.66
N THR A 183 15.48 -13.97 27.54
CA THR A 183 16.90 -13.76 27.73
C THR A 183 17.03 -14.14 29.18
N THR A 184 17.50 -15.36 29.42
CA THR A 184 17.68 -15.91 30.74
C THR A 184 18.47 -14.85 31.47
N TYR A 185 17.82 -14.19 32.42
CA TYR A 185 18.44 -13.14 33.20
C TYR A 185 19.71 -13.75 33.77
N ASP A 186 20.86 -13.29 33.28
CA ASP A 186 22.16 -13.70 33.81
C ASP A 186 22.43 -12.83 35.05
N PRO A 187 22.21 -13.34 36.27
CA PRO A 187 22.43 -12.56 37.49
C PRO A 187 23.90 -12.12 37.62
N THR A 188 24.84 -12.79 36.95
CA THR A 188 26.27 -12.46 37.05
C THR A 188 26.65 -11.20 36.27
N ALA A 189 25.87 -10.82 35.25
CA ALA A 189 26.06 -9.57 34.51
C ALA A 189 25.68 -8.34 35.35
N ALA A 190 24.68 -8.47 36.24
CA ALA A 190 24.26 -7.39 37.13
C ALA A 190 25.26 -7.12 38.26
N GLU A 191 26.00 -8.15 38.71
CA GLU A 191 27.02 -8.00 39.77
C GLU A 191 28.27 -7.26 39.28
N ARG A 192 28.69 -7.46 38.03
CA ARG A 192 29.87 -6.78 37.45
C ARG A 192 29.74 -5.26 37.38
N THR A 193 28.52 -4.75 37.21
CA THR A 193 28.24 -3.31 37.13
C THR A 193 28.26 -2.64 38.52
N ARG A 194 28.06 -3.41 39.59
CA ARG A 194 28.03 -2.90 40.98
C ARG A 194 29.43 -2.67 41.54
N THR A 195 30.41 -3.47 41.13
CA THR A 195 31.80 -3.37 41.63
C THR A 195 32.54 -2.14 41.09
N MET A 196 32.15 -1.61 39.92
CA MET A 196 32.80 -0.45 39.28
C MET A 196 32.41 0.91 39.88
N ARG A 197 31.35 1.01 40.70
CA ARG A 197 30.86 2.29 41.27
C ARG A 197 31.26 2.55 42.72
N GLY A 198 31.92 1.60 43.39
CA GLY A 198 32.29 1.72 44.81
C GLY A 198 33.58 2.49 45.11
N ASP A 199 34.39 2.83 44.11
CA ASP A 199 35.81 3.17 44.34
C ASP A 199 36.17 4.65 44.10
N ARG A 200 35.20 5.59 44.19
CA ARG A 200 35.43 7.01 43.88
C ARG A 200 35.19 8.01 45.02
N THR A 201 34.99 7.58 46.26
CA THR A 201 34.84 8.49 47.40
C THR A 201 36.02 8.37 48.36
N GLY A 202 37.13 9.03 48.04
CA GLY A 202 38.29 9.05 48.93
C GLY A 202 39.49 9.79 48.37
N ARG A 203 39.39 11.11 48.23
CA ARG A 203 40.58 11.98 48.28
C ARG A 203 40.25 13.25 49.03
N GLU A 204 40.75 13.27 50.26
CA GLU A 204 40.82 14.39 51.18
C GLU A 204 41.68 15.51 50.59
N SER A 205 41.29 16.76 50.86
CA SER A 205 42.16 17.93 50.73
C SER A 205 42.32 18.56 52.12
N PRO A 206 43.54 19.06 52.44
CA PRO A 206 43.92 19.67 53.71
C PRO A 206 43.28 21.03 53.97
#